data_AF-A0A1H3YYW0-F1
#
_entry.id   AF-A0A1H3YYW0-F1
#
_cell.length_a   1.000
_cell.length_b   1.000
_cell.length_c   1.000
_cell.angle_alpha   90.00
_cell.angle_beta   90.00
_cell.angle_gamma   90.00
#
_symmetry.space_group_name_H-M   'P 1'
#
loop_
_entity.id
_entity.type
_entity.pdbx_description
1 polymer ?
#
loop_
_entity_poly.entity_id
_entity_poly.type
_entity_poly.pdbx_seq_one_letter_code
_entity_poly.pdbx_strand_id
1 'polypeptide(L)'
;MITVDRKKFELIKSKYGDCSSWAVWDEASDRPKSNVGNLEILDPDKNDQLLGLLNPNVVMVGLNISGPIRIPLGNFHSSSSSAQDYKIRYAFQDTPFWGAYMTDIIKDFEDKISGNVRSYLKKNPSFVSENIQIFHQELRDLEVKTPLIIAFGDLTYEILTDNLSSSHNIKKVTHCSYYTIGKEKYRDDVSLKLSS
;
A
#
# COMPACT_ATOMS: atom_id res chain seq x y z
N MET A 1 2.01 -4.20 21.08
CA MET A 1 1.74 -3.79 19.67
C MET A 1 1.64 -2.27 19.65
N ILE A 2 2.22 -1.61 18.65
CA ILE A 2 2.00 -0.18 18.45
C ILE A 2 0.55 -0.01 18.00
N THR A 3 -0.24 0.72 18.77
CA THR A 3 -1.62 1.08 18.43
C THR A 3 -1.61 2.41 17.67
N VAL A 4 -2.48 2.54 16.67
CA VAL A 4 -2.71 3.82 15.99
C VAL A 4 -3.85 4.53 16.70
N ASP A 5 -3.52 5.53 17.51
CA ASP A 5 -4.53 6.41 18.11
C ASP A 5 -5.00 7.48 17.12
N ARG A 6 -6.04 8.23 17.50
CA ARG A 6 -6.61 9.28 16.63
C ARG A 6 -5.59 10.35 16.26
N LYS A 7 -4.70 10.71 17.18
CA LYS A 7 -3.68 11.75 16.94
C LYS A 7 -2.68 11.29 15.88
N LYS A 8 -2.21 10.05 15.98
CA LYS A 8 -1.31 9.43 15.00
C LYS A 8 -2.01 9.26 13.65
N PHE A 9 -3.25 8.78 13.66
CA PHE A 9 -4.05 8.64 12.43
C PHE A 9 -4.15 9.97 11.68
N GLU A 10 -4.54 11.05 12.35
CA GLU A 10 -4.68 12.37 11.73
C GLU A 10 -3.33 12.95 11.28
N LEU A 11 -2.24 12.71 12.03
CA LEU A 11 -0.89 13.11 11.61
C LEU A 11 -0.50 12.43 10.28
N ILE A 12 -0.67 11.10 10.20
CA ILE A 12 -0.32 10.32 9.01
C ILE A 12 -1.20 10.73 7.83
N LYS A 13 -2.51 10.85 8.04
CA LYS A 13 -3.47 11.31 7.02
C LYS A 13 -3.10 12.70 6.50
N SER A 14 -2.75 13.63 7.39
CA SER A 14 -2.38 14.99 7.01
C SER A 14 -1.06 15.07 6.25
N LYS A 15 -0.08 14.22 6.58
CA LYS A 15 1.25 14.26 5.97
C LYS A 15 1.36 13.46 4.67
N TYR A 16 0.67 12.33 4.59
CA TYR A 16 0.90 11.31 3.58
C TYR A 16 -0.36 10.85 2.88
N GLY A 17 -1.55 11.37 3.23
CA GLY A 17 -2.81 10.89 2.67
C GLY A 17 -2.96 11.10 1.16
N ASP A 18 -2.11 11.90 0.53
CA ASP A 18 -2.03 12.05 -0.93
C ASP A 18 -1.26 10.91 -1.63
N CYS A 19 -0.52 10.09 -0.88
CA CYS A 19 0.25 8.97 -1.42
C CYS A 19 0.13 7.66 -0.63
N SER A 20 -0.56 7.67 0.51
CA SER A 20 -0.71 6.53 1.40
C SER A 20 -2.18 6.20 1.68
N SER A 21 -2.40 5.03 2.29
CA SER A 21 -3.69 4.58 2.78
C SER A 21 -3.52 3.45 3.80
N TRP A 22 -4.61 2.76 4.13
CA TRP A 22 -4.63 1.58 5.00
C TRP A 22 -5.35 0.44 4.31
N ALA A 23 -4.94 -0.80 4.56
CA ALA A 23 -5.53 -2.00 3.98
C ALA A 23 -6.87 -2.35 4.65
N VAL A 24 -7.83 -1.43 4.60
CA VAL A 24 -9.17 -1.55 5.15
C VAL A 24 -10.15 -1.04 4.10
N TRP A 25 -11.01 -1.93 3.61
CA TRP A 25 -12.04 -1.60 2.65
C TRP A 25 -13.41 -1.99 3.19
N ASP A 26 -14.44 -1.31 2.70
CA ASP A 26 -15.82 -1.73 2.87
C ASP A 26 -16.08 -3.07 2.15
N GLU A 27 -17.12 -3.80 2.56
CA GLU A 27 -17.44 -5.11 2.01
C GLU A 27 -17.89 -5.04 0.55
N ALA A 28 -17.64 -6.11 -0.21
CA ALA A 28 -18.16 -6.22 -1.57
C ALA A 28 -19.66 -6.56 -1.52
N SER A 29 -20.48 -5.85 -2.31
CA SER A 29 -21.84 -6.27 -2.63
C SER A 29 -21.85 -7.23 -3.83
N ASP A 30 -22.83 -7.12 -4.73
CA ASP A 30 -23.02 -8.03 -5.87
C ASP A 30 -21.85 -8.11 -6.85
N ARG A 31 -20.95 -7.11 -6.85
CA ARG A 31 -19.80 -7.05 -7.76
C ARG A 31 -18.50 -7.03 -6.96
N PRO A 32 -17.44 -7.72 -7.43
CA PRO A 32 -16.15 -7.73 -6.75
C PRO A 32 -15.53 -6.35 -6.53
N LYS A 33 -15.87 -5.35 -7.35
CA LYS A 33 -15.37 -3.98 -7.26
C LYS A 33 -16.27 -3.02 -6.48
N SER A 34 -17.46 -3.45 -6.04
CA SER A 34 -18.36 -2.62 -5.24
C SER A 34 -17.65 -2.14 -3.98
N ASN A 35 -17.90 -0.88 -3.61
CA ASN A 35 -17.45 -0.21 -2.39
C ASN A 35 -15.93 -0.07 -2.19
N VAL A 36 -15.10 -0.48 -3.16
CA VAL A 36 -13.63 -0.34 -3.07
C VAL A 36 -13.19 1.11 -2.86
N GLY A 37 -13.90 2.06 -3.48
CA GLY A 37 -13.65 3.49 -3.31
C GLY A 37 -14.47 4.17 -2.22
N ASN A 38 -15.13 3.42 -1.33
CA ASN A 38 -15.81 4.01 -0.19
C ASN A 38 -14.78 4.38 0.90
N LEU A 39 -14.38 5.65 0.94
CA LEU A 39 -13.40 6.15 1.91
C LEU A 39 -13.99 6.45 3.29
N GLU A 40 -15.31 6.35 3.47
CA GLU A 40 -15.93 6.50 4.80
C GLU A 40 -15.48 5.39 5.77
N ILE A 41 -15.06 4.23 5.24
CA ILE A 41 -14.48 3.15 6.07
C ILE A 41 -13.18 3.58 6.76
N LEU A 42 -12.49 4.59 6.21
CA LEU A 42 -11.26 5.19 6.74
C LEU A 42 -11.55 6.49 7.50
N ASP A 43 -12.79 6.73 7.92
CA ASP A 43 -13.16 7.85 8.77
C ASP A 43 -13.41 7.37 10.21
N PRO A 44 -12.57 7.72 11.20
CA PRO A 44 -12.75 7.27 12.58
C PRO A 44 -14.00 7.84 13.24
N ASP A 45 -14.67 8.84 12.66
CA ASP A 45 -15.95 9.36 13.15
C ASP A 45 -17.16 8.59 12.56
N LYS A 46 -16.95 7.76 11.54
CA LYS A 46 -17.97 6.89 10.92
C LYS A 46 -17.72 5.41 11.16
N ASN A 47 -16.47 5.03 11.44
CA ASN A 47 -16.04 3.67 11.73
C ASN A 47 -15.29 3.62 13.06
N ASP A 48 -16.02 3.44 14.15
CA ASP A 48 -15.48 3.38 15.52
C ASP A 48 -14.46 2.25 15.73
N GLN A 49 -14.46 1.24 14.85
CA GLN A 49 -13.53 0.10 14.91
C GLN A 49 -12.22 0.36 14.16
N LEU A 50 -12.16 1.38 13.29
CA LEU A 50 -11.05 1.63 12.37
C LEU A 50 -9.70 1.59 13.08
N LEU A 51 -9.54 2.40 14.13
CA LEU A 51 -8.26 2.54 14.84
C LEU A 51 -7.79 1.22 15.47
N GLY A 52 -8.73 0.35 15.87
CA GLY A 52 -8.43 -0.98 16.39
C GLY A 52 -8.01 -2.00 15.32
N LEU A 53 -8.35 -1.74 14.06
CA LEU A 53 -7.96 -2.58 12.92
C LEU A 53 -6.57 -2.24 12.39
N LEU A 54 -6.10 -1.00 12.56
CA LEU A 54 -4.85 -0.53 11.95
C LEU A 54 -3.62 -1.23 12.53
N ASN A 55 -2.78 -1.76 11.64
CA ASN A 55 -1.56 -2.47 11.96
C ASN A 55 -0.35 -1.85 11.23
N PRO A 56 0.34 -0.87 11.85
CA PRO A 56 1.48 -0.21 11.22
C PRO A 56 2.72 -1.12 11.14
N ASN A 57 2.73 -2.28 11.82
CA ASN A 57 3.87 -3.22 11.77
C ASN A 57 3.92 -4.03 10.46
N VAL A 58 2.91 -3.86 9.60
CA VAL A 58 2.90 -4.37 8.24
C VAL A 58 2.76 -3.17 7.31
N VAL A 59 3.68 -3.04 6.36
CA VAL A 59 3.69 -1.97 5.38
C VAL A 59 3.63 -2.58 3.99
N MET A 60 2.54 -2.35 3.28
CA MET A 60 2.34 -2.77 1.90
C MET A 60 2.79 -1.66 0.95
N VAL A 61 3.73 -1.97 0.06
CA VAL A 61 4.42 -0.96 -0.74
C VAL A 61 4.15 -1.18 -2.21
N GLY A 62 3.54 -0.19 -2.87
CA GLY A 62 3.41 -0.09 -4.32
C GLY A 62 4.60 0.64 -4.95
N LEU A 63 4.60 0.72 -6.29
CA LEU A 63 5.69 1.38 -7.01
C LEU A 63 5.54 2.90 -6.97
N ASN A 64 4.44 3.41 -7.54
CA ASN A 64 4.17 4.82 -7.75
C ASN A 64 2.67 5.02 -8.02
N ILE A 65 2.20 6.24 -7.76
CA ILE A 65 0.81 6.63 -8.00
C ILE A 65 0.48 6.58 -9.49
N SER A 66 -0.71 6.04 -9.83
CA SER A 66 -1.17 5.87 -11.22
C SER A 66 -2.12 6.96 -11.72
N GLY A 67 -2.47 7.92 -10.86
CA GLY A 67 -3.40 9.03 -11.12
C GLY A 67 -3.58 9.94 -9.88
N PRO A 68 -4.09 11.17 -10.03
CA PRO A 68 -4.18 12.12 -8.93
C PRO A 68 -5.08 11.62 -7.79
N ILE A 69 -4.58 11.70 -6.55
CA ILE A 69 -5.33 11.39 -5.33
C ILE A 69 -6.09 12.65 -4.89
N ARG A 70 -7.41 12.60 -5.00
CA ARG A 70 -8.28 13.77 -4.74
C ARG A 70 -8.77 13.87 -3.30
N ILE A 71 -8.80 12.75 -2.60
CA ILE A 71 -9.28 12.63 -1.23
C ILE A 71 -8.17 11.92 -0.44
N PRO A 72 -7.74 12.45 0.72
CA PRO A 72 -6.74 11.79 1.55
C PRO A 72 -7.09 10.33 1.83
N LEU A 73 -6.07 9.48 1.83
CA LEU A 73 -6.16 8.02 1.95
C LEU A 73 -6.81 7.32 0.74
N GLY A 74 -7.01 8.03 -0.36
CA GLY A 74 -7.61 7.50 -1.59
C GLY A 74 -6.71 6.56 -2.39
N ASN A 75 -5.40 6.52 -2.10
CA ASN A 75 -4.50 5.58 -2.79
C ASN A 75 -4.91 4.13 -2.47
N PHE A 76 -4.82 3.23 -3.45
CA PHE A 76 -5.30 1.83 -3.35
C PHE A 76 -6.82 1.67 -3.09
N HIS A 77 -7.62 2.74 -3.24
CA HIS A 77 -9.08 2.75 -3.05
C HIS A 77 -9.79 3.37 -4.26
N SER A 78 -9.37 3.02 -5.48
CA SER A 78 -9.94 3.62 -6.67
C SER A 78 -11.36 3.08 -6.93
N SER A 79 -12.31 4.01 -7.11
CA SER A 79 -13.66 3.70 -7.59
C SER A 79 -13.72 3.44 -9.11
N SER A 80 -12.59 3.56 -9.81
CA SER A 80 -12.53 3.33 -11.26
C SER A 80 -12.84 1.88 -11.62
N SER A 81 -13.65 1.70 -12.67
CA SER A 81 -13.96 0.36 -13.21
C SER A 81 -12.72 -0.35 -13.77
N SER A 82 -11.65 0.38 -14.13
CA SER A 82 -10.39 -0.21 -14.60
C SER A 82 -9.43 -0.59 -13.46
N ALA A 83 -9.63 -0.07 -12.25
CA ALA A 83 -8.76 -0.32 -11.11
C ALA A 83 -8.84 -1.78 -10.63
N GLN A 84 -7.75 -2.24 -10.02
CA GLN A 84 -7.56 -3.64 -9.62
C GLN A 84 -7.43 -3.81 -8.10
N ASP A 85 -7.64 -2.73 -7.33
CA ASP A 85 -7.49 -2.70 -5.88
C ASP A 85 -8.41 -3.70 -5.16
N TYR A 86 -9.55 -4.04 -5.78
CA TYR A 86 -10.44 -5.10 -5.29
C TYR A 86 -9.75 -6.46 -5.14
N LYS A 87 -8.70 -6.75 -5.91
CA LYS A 87 -7.90 -7.97 -5.77
C LYS A 87 -7.04 -7.92 -4.51
N ILE A 88 -6.50 -6.74 -4.15
CA ILE A 88 -5.78 -6.53 -2.90
C ILE A 88 -6.74 -6.77 -1.74
N ARG A 89 -7.91 -6.09 -1.74
CA ARG A 89 -8.97 -6.32 -0.75
C ARG A 89 -9.27 -7.81 -0.59
N TYR A 90 -9.56 -8.51 -1.69
CA TYR A 90 -9.91 -9.93 -1.66
C TYR A 90 -8.76 -10.83 -1.14
N ALA A 91 -7.52 -10.51 -1.46
CA ALA A 91 -6.36 -11.32 -1.05
C ALA A 91 -6.03 -11.18 0.44
N PHE A 92 -6.24 -9.99 1.00
CA PHE A 92 -5.87 -9.69 2.38
C PHE A 92 -7.05 -9.73 3.37
N GLN A 93 -8.29 -9.79 2.89
CA GLN A 93 -9.46 -10.02 3.74
C GLN A 93 -9.30 -11.32 4.54
N ASP A 94 -9.63 -11.25 5.83
CA ASP A 94 -9.49 -12.34 6.81
C ASP A 94 -8.05 -12.84 6.98
N THR A 95 -7.06 -11.99 6.72
CA THR A 95 -5.64 -12.29 6.98
C THR A 95 -5.08 -11.41 8.11
N PRO A 96 -3.98 -11.81 8.77
CA PRO A 96 -3.29 -10.96 9.76
C PRO A 96 -2.73 -9.64 9.20
N PHE A 97 -2.76 -9.46 7.87
CA PHE A 97 -2.27 -8.27 7.18
C PHE A 97 -3.39 -7.25 6.89
N TRP A 98 -4.65 -7.54 7.24
CA TRP A 98 -5.72 -6.55 7.20
C TRP A 98 -5.38 -5.37 8.12
N GLY A 99 -5.67 -4.15 7.67
CA GLY A 99 -5.30 -2.93 8.38
C GLY A 99 -3.84 -2.50 8.26
N ALA A 100 -3.02 -3.18 7.44
CA ALA A 100 -1.65 -2.74 7.14
C ALA A 100 -1.58 -1.31 6.60
N TYR A 101 -0.50 -0.59 6.88
CA TYR A 101 -0.23 0.68 6.22
C TYR A 101 0.11 0.46 4.74
N MET A 102 -0.40 1.29 3.84
CA MET A 102 -0.17 1.18 2.40
C MET A 102 0.46 2.46 1.87
N THR A 103 1.48 2.36 1.03
CA THR A 103 2.16 3.53 0.47
C THR A 103 2.89 3.16 -0.83
N ASP A 104 3.31 4.14 -1.63
CA ASP A 104 4.19 3.90 -2.79
C ASP A 104 5.65 4.22 -2.46
N ILE A 105 6.62 3.48 -3.02
CA ILE A 105 8.04 3.77 -2.76
C ILE A 105 8.54 4.99 -3.54
N ILE A 106 7.97 5.26 -4.72
CA ILE A 106 8.25 6.46 -5.51
C ILE A 106 7.06 7.42 -5.42
N LYS A 107 7.31 8.57 -4.79
CA LYS A 107 6.37 9.69 -4.62
C LYS A 107 6.43 10.62 -5.83
N ASP A 108 5.33 11.35 -6.05
CA ASP A 108 5.23 12.45 -7.03
C ASP A 108 5.66 12.08 -8.47
N PHE A 109 5.51 10.81 -8.84
CA PHE A 109 5.78 10.32 -10.20
C PHE A 109 4.54 9.60 -10.74
N GLU A 110 3.67 10.33 -11.44
CA GLU A 110 2.46 9.75 -12.04
C GLU A 110 2.79 9.05 -13.38
N ASP A 111 2.87 7.72 -13.36
CA ASP A 111 2.98 6.92 -14.59
C ASP A 111 2.37 5.53 -14.38
N LYS A 112 1.59 5.06 -15.35
CA LYS A 112 0.92 3.74 -15.29
C LYS A 112 1.82 2.61 -15.78
N ILE A 113 2.93 2.93 -16.44
CA ILE A 113 3.83 2.00 -17.10
C ILE A 113 5.12 1.91 -16.28
N SER A 114 5.28 0.82 -15.53
CA SER A 114 6.46 0.57 -14.68
C SER A 114 7.78 0.58 -15.45
N GLY A 115 7.75 0.28 -16.76
CA GLY A 115 8.91 0.40 -17.64
C GLY A 115 9.43 1.84 -17.77
N ASN A 116 8.54 2.82 -17.87
CA ASN A 116 8.90 4.24 -17.94
C ASN A 116 9.52 4.69 -16.61
N VAL A 117 8.89 4.31 -15.49
CA VAL A 117 9.39 4.56 -14.13
C VAL A 117 10.80 4.01 -14.01
N ARG A 118 11.03 2.73 -14.36
CA ARG A 118 12.35 2.09 -14.33
C ARG A 118 13.39 2.87 -15.13
N SER A 119 13.05 3.28 -16.35
CA SER A 119 13.96 4.05 -17.21
C SER A 119 14.31 5.40 -16.62
N TYR A 120 13.36 6.08 -15.96
CA TYR A 120 13.59 7.33 -15.28
C TYR A 120 14.49 7.16 -14.06
N LEU A 121 14.19 6.20 -13.18
CA LEU A 121 14.96 5.95 -11.95
C LEU A 121 16.42 5.62 -12.23
N LYS A 122 16.70 4.81 -13.28
CA LYS A 122 18.08 4.50 -13.70
C LYS A 122 18.90 5.73 -14.10
N LYS A 123 18.26 6.77 -14.62
CA LYS A 123 18.90 8.02 -15.03
C LYS A 123 18.99 9.04 -13.88
N ASN A 124 18.21 8.85 -12.82
CA ASN A 124 18.06 9.81 -11.72
C ASN A 124 18.23 9.11 -10.35
N PRO A 125 19.42 8.59 -10.02
CA PRO A 125 19.65 7.87 -8.76
C PRO A 125 19.46 8.74 -7.50
N SER A 126 19.65 10.06 -7.59
CA SER A 126 19.34 10.99 -6.49
C SER A 126 17.85 10.99 -6.15
N PHE A 127 16.97 10.91 -7.15
CA PHE A 127 15.53 10.84 -6.95
C PHE A 127 15.11 9.57 -6.21
N VAL A 128 15.76 8.42 -6.48
CA VAL A 128 15.56 7.20 -5.69
C VAL A 128 15.98 7.44 -4.24
N SER A 129 17.15 8.04 -4.03
CA SER A 129 17.70 8.28 -2.68
C SER A 129 16.79 9.21 -1.85
N GLU A 130 16.26 10.27 -2.46
CA GLU A 130 15.29 11.19 -1.84
C GLU A 130 14.01 10.45 -1.42
N ASN A 131 13.47 9.61 -2.31
CA ASN A 131 12.28 8.80 -2.03
C ASN A 131 12.50 7.78 -0.90
N ILE A 132 13.68 7.15 -0.83
CA ILE A 132 14.06 6.28 0.29
C ILE A 132 14.10 7.07 1.61
N GLN A 133 14.61 8.31 1.60
CA GLN A 133 14.62 9.17 2.79
C GLN A 133 13.19 9.55 3.25
N ILE A 134 12.30 9.84 2.31
CA ILE A 134 10.88 10.11 2.58
C ILE A 134 10.23 8.87 3.20
N PHE A 135 10.43 7.69 2.61
CA PHE A 135 9.89 6.44 3.13
C PHE A 135 10.40 6.14 4.55
N HIS A 136 11.69 6.36 4.83
CA HIS A 136 12.20 6.25 6.19
C HIS A 136 11.56 7.24 7.17
N GLN A 137 11.22 8.46 6.72
CA GLN A 137 10.49 9.41 7.55
C GLN A 137 9.06 8.94 7.80
N GLU A 138 8.37 8.35 6.82
CA GLU A 138 7.05 7.73 7.02
C GLU A 138 7.11 6.65 8.11
N LEU A 139 8.09 5.74 8.06
CA LEU A 139 8.25 4.70 9.10
C LEU A 139 8.51 5.29 10.49
N ARG A 140 9.30 6.38 10.57
CA ARG A 140 9.52 7.11 11.82
C ARG A 140 8.24 7.75 12.36
N ASP A 141 7.45 8.38 11.50
CA ASP A 141 6.19 9.03 11.88
C ASP A 141 5.10 8.01 12.27
N LEU A 142 5.14 6.81 11.70
CA LEU A 142 4.34 5.65 12.13
C LEU A 142 4.84 5.06 13.47
N GLU A 143 6.05 5.43 13.88
CA GLU A 143 6.78 4.93 15.04
C GLU A 143 7.14 3.43 14.94
N VAL A 144 7.29 2.90 13.73
CA VAL A 144 7.65 1.50 13.48
C VAL A 144 9.10 1.35 13.07
N LYS A 145 9.85 0.50 13.77
CA LYS A 145 11.30 0.33 13.53
C LYS A 145 11.62 -0.76 12.52
N THR A 146 10.91 -1.89 12.58
CA THR A 146 11.19 -3.08 11.79
C THR A 146 9.87 -3.72 11.31
N PRO A 147 9.05 -2.99 10.53
CA PRO A 147 7.84 -3.58 9.98
C PRO A 147 8.17 -4.73 9.02
N LEU A 148 7.22 -5.64 8.85
CA LEU A 148 7.18 -6.50 7.68
C LEU A 148 6.82 -5.63 6.48
N ILE A 149 7.68 -5.60 5.47
CA ILE A 149 7.42 -4.88 4.22
C ILE A 149 6.94 -5.88 3.17
N ILE A 150 5.76 -5.64 2.60
CA ILE A 150 5.18 -6.44 1.51
C ILE A 150 5.28 -5.62 0.23
N ALA A 151 6.19 -5.98 -0.67
CA ALA A 151 6.44 -5.29 -1.93
C ALA A 151 5.53 -5.82 -3.06
N PHE A 152 4.74 -4.94 -3.67
CA PHE A 152 3.92 -5.25 -4.84
C PHE A 152 4.73 -5.14 -6.13
N GLY A 153 5.10 -6.29 -6.71
CA GLY A 153 5.79 -6.37 -8.00
C GLY A 153 7.32 -6.30 -7.93
N ASP A 154 7.97 -6.63 -9.05
CA ASP A 154 9.42 -6.85 -9.09
C ASP A 154 10.24 -5.57 -8.91
N LEU A 155 9.84 -4.47 -9.55
CA LEU A 155 10.60 -3.21 -9.45
C LEU A 155 10.53 -2.62 -8.03
N THR A 156 9.37 -2.66 -7.40
CA THR A 156 9.20 -2.23 -6.01
C THR A 156 10.07 -3.07 -5.08
N TYR A 157 10.08 -4.38 -5.26
CA TYR A 157 10.91 -5.29 -4.47
C TYR A 157 12.41 -5.00 -4.66
N GLU A 158 12.87 -4.83 -5.90
CA GLU A 158 14.27 -4.48 -6.24
C GLU A 158 14.71 -3.19 -5.52
N ILE A 159 13.92 -2.10 -5.64
CA ILE A 159 14.22 -0.82 -4.97
C ILE A 159 14.31 -1.01 -3.45
N LEU A 160 13.35 -1.71 -2.85
CA LEU A 160 13.34 -1.94 -1.41
C LEU A 160 14.52 -2.80 -0.96
N THR A 161 14.84 -3.88 -1.67
CA THR A 161 15.95 -4.76 -1.27
C THR A 161 17.30 -4.10 -1.43
N ASP A 162 17.49 -3.33 -2.48
CA ASP A 162 18.77 -2.65 -2.76
C ASP A 162 19.09 -1.58 -1.71
N ASN A 163 18.07 -1.04 -1.05
CA ASN A 163 18.23 0.06 -0.09
C ASN A 163 17.98 -0.35 1.37
N LEU A 164 17.15 -1.35 1.65
CA LEU A 164 16.61 -1.62 3.00
C LEU A 164 16.77 -3.06 3.49
N SER A 165 17.25 -4.00 2.67
CA SER A 165 17.30 -5.43 3.02
C SER A 165 18.17 -5.76 4.25
N SER A 166 19.16 -4.91 4.57
CA SER A 166 20.01 -5.07 5.75
C SER A 166 19.29 -4.80 7.07
N SER A 167 18.13 -4.13 7.04
CA SER A 167 17.43 -3.65 8.24
C SER A 167 15.96 -4.08 8.33
N HIS A 168 15.37 -4.59 7.24
CA HIS A 168 13.94 -4.89 7.16
C HIS A 168 13.68 -6.27 6.56
N ASN A 169 12.62 -6.93 7.05
CA ASN A 169 12.09 -8.14 6.43
C ASN A 169 11.18 -7.74 5.27
N ILE A 170 11.60 -8.08 4.05
CA ILE A 170 10.89 -7.70 2.82
C ILE A 170 10.41 -8.98 2.13
N LYS A 171 9.09 -9.07 1.90
CA LYS A 171 8.45 -10.14 1.13
C LYS A 171 7.89 -9.57 -0.16
N LYS A 172 8.08 -10.29 -1.27
CA LYS A 172 7.52 -9.92 -2.58
C LYS A 172 6.18 -10.61 -2.80
N VAL A 173 5.21 -9.89 -3.33
CA VAL A 173 3.96 -10.44 -3.87
C VAL A 173 3.76 -9.99 -5.31
N THR A 174 2.90 -10.70 -6.06
CA THR A 174 2.54 -10.25 -7.42
C THR A 174 1.84 -8.90 -7.37
N HIS A 175 2.09 -8.05 -8.36
CA HIS A 175 1.37 -6.80 -8.51
C HIS A 175 -0.09 -7.04 -8.91
N CYS A 176 -1.06 -6.43 -8.21
CA CYS A 176 -2.50 -6.67 -8.41
C CYS A 176 -2.98 -6.35 -9.83
N SER A 177 -2.32 -5.41 -10.52
CA SER A 177 -2.64 -5.03 -11.91
C SER A 177 -2.12 -6.03 -12.96
N TYR A 178 -1.60 -7.19 -12.56
CA TYR A 178 -1.32 -8.26 -13.51
C TYR A 178 -2.64 -8.82 -14.04
N TYR A 179 -3.12 -8.29 -15.18
CA TYR A 179 -4.50 -8.48 -15.65
C TYR A 179 -4.92 -9.94 -15.89
N THR A 180 -3.96 -10.84 -16.13
CA THR A 180 -4.23 -12.25 -16.45
C THR A 180 -4.54 -13.12 -15.23
N ILE A 181 -4.40 -12.61 -14.00
CA ILE A 181 -4.72 -13.34 -12.77
C ILE A 181 -6.10 -12.93 -12.20
N GLY A 182 -6.97 -13.91 -11.97
CA GLY A 182 -8.23 -13.73 -11.24
C GLY A 182 -7.99 -13.47 -9.75
N LYS A 183 -9.00 -12.97 -9.02
CA LYS A 183 -8.85 -12.57 -7.60
C LYS A 183 -8.56 -13.77 -6.69
N GLU A 184 -9.10 -14.95 -6.99
CA GLU A 184 -8.91 -16.19 -6.24
C GLU A 184 -7.45 -16.67 -6.40
N LYS A 185 -6.99 -16.80 -7.65
CA LYS A 185 -5.60 -17.16 -7.94
C LYS A 185 -4.60 -16.13 -7.41
N TYR A 186 -4.99 -14.85 -7.38
CA TYR A 186 -4.18 -13.80 -6.76
C TYR A 186 -4.05 -13.99 -5.25
N ARG A 187 -5.16 -14.31 -4.56
CA ARG A 187 -5.14 -14.63 -3.13
C ARG A 187 -4.25 -15.85 -2.83
N ASP A 188 -4.35 -16.90 -3.63
CA ASP A 188 -3.51 -18.10 -3.47
C ASP A 188 -2.01 -17.78 -3.63
N ASP A 189 -1.66 -16.98 -4.65
CA ASP A 189 -0.28 -16.55 -4.90
C ASP A 189 0.27 -15.67 -3.76
N VAL A 190 -0.54 -14.72 -3.26
CA VAL A 190 -0.19 -13.88 -2.10
C VAL A 190 0.02 -14.76 -0.87
N SER A 191 -0.91 -15.67 -0.58
CA SER A 191 -0.82 -16.57 0.58
C SER A 191 0.44 -17.42 0.55
N LEU A 192 0.77 -18.00 -0.61
CA LEU A 192 1.97 -18.82 -0.78
C LEU A 192 3.25 -18.01 -0.49
N LYS A 193 3.35 -16.80 -1.05
CA LYS A 193 4.54 -15.94 -0.93
C LYS A 193 4.74 -15.34 0.46
N LEU A 194 3.67 -15.19 1.22
CA LEU A 194 3.74 -14.67 2.60
C LEU A 194 3.91 -15.79 3.64
N SER A 195 3.67 -17.05 3.25
CA SER A 195 3.88 -18.22 4.12
C SER A 195 5.30 -18.80 4.02
N SER A 196 6.02 -18.53 2.92
CA SER A 196 7.44 -18.82 2.72
C SER A 196 8.33 -17.76 3.34
#